data_AF-A0A3C0VT20-F1
#
_entry.id   AF-A0A3C0VT20-F1
#
_cell.length_a   1.000
_cell.length_b   1.000
_cell.length_c   1.000
_cell.angle_alpha   90.00
_cell.angle_beta   90.00
_cell.angle_gamma   90.00
#
_symmetry.space_group_name_H-M   'P 1'
#
loop_
_entity.id
_entity.type
_entity.pdbx_description
1 polymer ?
#
loop_
_entity_poly.entity_id
_entity_poly.type
_entity_poly.pdbx_seq_one_letter_code
_entity_poly.pdbx_strand_id
1 'polypeptide(L)'
;MPKLKEENRESLISNLSELDKDKITKTFISNIEELKGKLASSKASGKPTVLILSEPLCQDLEVRKKLFKDMIDEHGSIDGKLGQIVIKPHPRDLLDYEKEFSEHIILDSHFPMEILNFIGAEFDRVVTVYTVPSSIHCAKEKVYLGNEWMDRYEDPSLHAKVSNASMKISK
;
A
#
# COMPACT_ATOMS: atom_id res chain seq x y z
N MET A 1 -26.22 19.72 23.22
CA MET A 1 -25.34 19.62 22.04
C MET A 1 -24.66 18.27 22.06
N PRO A 2 -24.52 17.56 20.93
CA PRO A 2 -23.73 16.33 20.88
C PRO A 2 -22.28 16.66 21.27
N LYS A 3 -21.67 15.80 22.10
CA LYS A 3 -20.28 15.97 22.56
C LYS A 3 -19.24 15.56 21.51
N LEU A 4 -19.68 14.92 20.42
CA LEU A 4 -18.87 14.41 19.33
C LEU A 4 -19.48 14.89 18.02
N LYS A 5 -18.62 15.37 17.11
CA LYS A 5 -18.96 15.74 15.74
C LYS A 5 -18.11 14.88 14.81
N GLU A 6 -18.77 14.16 13.92
CA GLU A 6 -18.10 13.46 12.83
C GLU A 6 -17.79 14.47 11.73
N GLU A 7 -16.54 14.48 11.27
CA GLU A 7 -16.07 15.34 10.20
C GLU A 7 -15.47 14.49 9.09
N ASN A 8 -15.67 14.91 7.84
CA ASN A 8 -15.10 14.21 6.71
C ASN A 8 -13.58 14.41 6.67
N ARG A 9 -12.83 13.30 6.61
CA ARG A 9 -11.36 13.33 6.58
C ARG A 9 -10.80 14.07 5.37
N GLU A 10 -11.38 13.92 4.18
CA GLU A 10 -10.90 14.61 2.98
C GLU A 10 -11.01 16.13 3.14
N SER A 11 -12.06 16.61 3.81
CA SER A 11 -12.19 18.04 4.14
C SER A 11 -11.10 18.55 5.09
N LEU A 12 -10.60 17.71 5.99
CA LEU A 12 -9.47 18.10 6.86
C LEU A 12 -8.17 18.18 6.05
N ILE A 13 -7.96 17.21 5.14
CA ILE A 13 -6.75 17.15 4.29
C ILE A 13 -6.74 18.30 3.28
N SER A 14 -7.87 18.63 2.65
CA SER A 14 -7.96 19.69 1.63
C SER A 14 -7.67 21.09 2.18
N ASN A 15 -7.81 21.28 3.49
CA ASN A 15 -7.54 22.53 4.18
C ASN A 15 -6.08 22.67 4.66
N LEU A 16 -5.24 21.63 4.47
CA LEU A 16 -3.82 21.69 4.81
C LEU A 16 -3.05 22.49 3.75
N SER A 17 -2.22 23.42 4.20
CA SER A 17 -1.23 24.06 3.34
C SER A 17 -0.09 23.08 2.99
N GLU A 18 0.70 23.39 1.97
CA GLU A 18 1.90 22.60 1.66
C GLU A 18 2.90 22.56 2.83
N LEU A 19 2.97 23.65 3.62
CA LEU A 19 3.78 23.69 4.84
C LEU A 19 3.27 22.71 5.91
N ASP A 20 1.95 22.55 6.03
CA ASP A 20 1.37 21.61 6.99
C ASP A 20 1.60 20.16 6.56
N LYS A 21 1.42 19.87 5.26
CA LYS A 21 1.73 18.56 4.68
C LYS A 21 3.20 18.18 4.89
N ASP A 22 4.12 19.13 4.68
CA ASP A 22 5.55 18.94 4.92
C ASP A 22 5.86 18.63 6.40
N LYS A 23 5.28 19.38 7.34
CA LYS A 23 5.44 19.13 8.79
C LYS A 23 4.92 17.76 9.22
N ILE A 24 3.73 17.38 8.75
CA ILE A 24 3.14 16.07 9.03
C ILE A 24 4.07 14.98 8.49
N THR A 25 4.50 15.09 7.24
CA THR A 25 5.35 14.09 6.61
C THR A 25 6.68 13.91 7.36
N LYS A 26 7.33 15.00 7.77
CA LYS A 26 8.58 14.97 8.56
C LYS A 26 8.43 14.33 9.94
N THR A 27 7.21 14.30 10.48
CA THR A 27 6.91 13.62 11.75
C THR A 27 6.89 12.10 11.57
N PHE A 28 6.46 11.62 10.41
CA PHE A 28 6.30 10.19 10.13
C PHE A 28 7.47 9.55 9.39
N ILE A 29 8.21 10.32 8.58
CA ILE A 29 9.27 9.79 7.72
C ILE A 29 10.55 10.58 7.97
N SER A 30 11.45 10.00 8.77
CA SER A 30 12.74 10.61 9.10
C SER A 30 13.72 10.66 7.92
N ASN A 31 13.59 9.73 6.96
CA ASN A 31 14.43 9.61 5.76
C ASN A 31 13.67 9.95 4.45
N ILE A 32 12.79 10.96 4.49
CA ILE A 32 11.92 11.35 3.36
C ILE A 32 12.68 11.59 2.04
N GLU A 33 13.87 12.17 2.10
CA GLU A 33 14.65 12.50 0.90
C GLU A 33 15.22 11.25 0.21
N GLU A 34 15.59 10.22 0.98
CA GLU A 34 16.00 8.93 0.44
C GLU A 34 14.83 8.25 -0.28
N LEU A 35 13.65 8.27 0.35
CA LEU A 35 12.43 7.73 -0.23
C LEU A 35 12.06 8.44 -1.53
N LYS A 36 12.05 9.78 -1.53
CA LYS A 36 11.81 10.58 -2.74
C LYS A 36 12.82 10.25 -3.84
N GLY A 37 14.11 10.09 -3.50
CA GLY A 37 15.16 9.70 -4.44
C GLY A 37 14.89 8.33 -5.09
N LYS A 38 14.50 7.32 -4.30
CA LYS A 38 14.14 5.98 -4.79
C LYS A 38 12.91 6.00 -5.71
N LEU A 39 11.90 6.80 -5.38
CA LEU A 39 10.70 6.94 -6.22
C LEU A 39 10.98 7.74 -7.51
N ALA A 40 11.79 8.79 -7.43
CA ALA A 40 12.18 9.59 -8.59
C ALA A 40 13.05 8.81 -9.58
N SER A 41 13.97 7.97 -9.10
CA SER A 41 14.80 7.12 -9.96
C SER A 41 13.96 6.05 -10.68
N SER A 42 12.94 5.50 -10.01
CA SER A 42 11.94 4.62 -10.64
C SER A 42 11.28 5.30 -11.84
N LYS A 43 10.78 6.52 -11.65
CA LYS A 43 10.14 7.32 -12.72
C LYS A 43 11.11 7.60 -13.88
N ALA A 44 12.37 7.91 -13.58
CA ALA A 44 13.39 8.15 -14.60
C ALA A 44 13.73 6.90 -15.43
N SER A 45 13.59 5.70 -14.86
CA SER A 45 13.82 4.43 -15.56
C SER A 45 12.79 4.10 -16.65
N GLY A 46 11.66 4.82 -16.67
CA GLY A 46 10.56 4.59 -17.59
C GLY A 46 9.77 3.30 -17.31
N LYS A 47 10.07 2.60 -16.21
CA LYS A 47 9.29 1.45 -15.74
C LYS A 47 8.03 1.94 -15.02
N PRO A 48 6.90 1.21 -15.15
CA PRO A 48 5.75 1.48 -14.28
C PRO A 48 6.12 1.24 -12.83
N THR A 49 5.54 1.98 -11.89
CA THR A 49 5.74 1.77 -10.45
C THR A 49 4.51 1.11 -9.84
N VAL A 50 4.70 -0.05 -9.19
CA VAL A 50 3.63 -0.82 -8.56
C VAL A 50 3.82 -0.83 -7.04
N LEU A 51 2.83 -0.35 -6.31
CA LEU A 51 2.79 -0.40 -4.86
C LEU A 51 2.04 -1.65 -4.39
N ILE A 52 2.69 -2.43 -3.54
CA ILE A 52 2.11 -3.54 -2.81
C ILE A 52 1.87 -3.10 -1.37
N LEU A 53 0.62 -3.13 -0.93
CA LEU A 53 0.26 -2.94 0.47
C LEU A 53 0.14 -4.30 1.13
N SER A 54 1.01 -4.56 2.12
CA SER A 54 0.89 -5.77 2.92
C SER A 54 -0.04 -5.60 4.11
N GLU A 55 -0.41 -6.72 4.72
CA GLU A 55 -1.27 -6.85 5.88
C GLU A 55 -0.90 -8.17 6.61
N PRO A 56 -1.16 -8.31 7.92
CA PRO A 56 -0.84 -9.53 8.68
C PRO A 56 -1.81 -10.69 8.35
N LEU A 57 -1.75 -11.19 7.11
CA LEU A 57 -2.62 -12.23 6.54
C LEU A 57 -2.06 -13.62 6.74
N CYS A 58 -2.90 -14.65 6.91
CA CYS A 58 -2.47 -16.03 7.21
C CYS A 58 -1.68 -16.13 8.53
N GLN A 59 -1.83 -17.21 9.29
CA GLN A 59 -1.01 -17.38 10.52
C GLN A 59 0.42 -17.81 10.21
N ASP A 60 0.60 -18.62 9.17
CA ASP A 60 1.88 -19.15 8.72
C ASP A 60 2.64 -18.11 7.86
N LEU A 61 3.89 -17.80 8.24
CA LEU A 61 4.73 -16.82 7.56
C LEU A 61 5.21 -17.29 6.18
N GLU A 62 5.39 -18.58 5.96
CA GLU A 62 5.78 -19.11 4.63
C GLU A 62 4.61 -19.03 3.66
N VAL A 63 3.39 -19.30 4.14
CA VAL A 63 2.16 -19.09 3.35
C VAL A 63 2.00 -17.59 3.04
N ARG A 64 2.19 -16.72 4.03
CA ARG A 64 2.14 -15.26 3.84
C ARG A 64 3.18 -14.78 2.83
N LYS A 65 4.42 -15.25 2.93
CA LYS A 65 5.49 -14.96 1.97
C LYS A 65 5.10 -15.38 0.55
N LYS A 66 4.58 -16.61 0.39
CA LYS A 66 4.11 -17.11 -0.90
C LYS A 66 2.99 -16.23 -1.46
N LEU A 67 2.03 -15.84 -0.62
CA LEU A 67 0.93 -14.95 -1.00
C LEU A 67 1.43 -13.62 -1.56
N PHE A 68 2.35 -12.96 -0.87
CA PHE A 68 2.90 -11.67 -1.33
C PHE A 68 3.77 -11.82 -2.57
N LYS A 69 4.52 -12.92 -2.70
CA LYS A 69 5.27 -13.24 -3.91
C LYS A 69 4.36 -13.43 -5.12
N ASP A 70 3.32 -14.26 -5.00
CA ASP A 70 2.38 -14.49 -6.09
C ASP A 70 1.64 -13.19 -6.47
N MET A 71 1.35 -12.31 -5.50
CA MET A 71 0.73 -11.01 -5.79
C MET A 71 1.67 -10.12 -6.62
N ILE A 72 2.98 -10.14 -6.35
CA ILE A 72 3.98 -9.43 -7.15
C ILE A 72 4.08 -10.06 -8.55
N ASP A 73 4.11 -11.38 -8.65
CA ASP A 73 4.23 -12.08 -9.93
C ASP A 73 3.00 -11.82 -10.84
N GLU A 74 1.78 -11.85 -10.28
CA GLU A 74 0.54 -11.67 -11.04
C GLU A 74 0.21 -10.19 -11.35
N HIS A 75 0.60 -9.25 -10.47
CA HIS A 75 0.18 -7.85 -10.58
C HIS A 75 1.33 -6.84 -10.73
N GLY A 76 2.58 -7.28 -10.63
CA GLY A 76 3.78 -6.43 -10.72
C GLY A 76 4.14 -5.95 -12.13
N SER A 77 3.46 -6.47 -13.15
CA SER A 77 3.64 -6.04 -14.55
C SER A 77 2.45 -5.24 -15.08
N ILE A 78 2.73 -4.22 -15.88
CA ILE A 78 1.73 -3.41 -16.59
C ILE A 78 2.08 -3.42 -18.09
N ASP A 79 1.12 -3.78 -18.93
CA ASP A 79 1.27 -3.91 -20.38
C ASP A 79 2.50 -4.75 -20.80
N GLY A 80 2.72 -5.87 -20.10
CA GLY A 80 3.84 -6.79 -20.37
C GLY A 80 5.22 -6.29 -19.91
N LYS A 81 5.29 -5.14 -19.22
CA LYS A 81 6.53 -4.61 -18.65
C LYS A 81 6.55 -4.81 -17.14
N LEU A 82 7.61 -5.43 -16.65
CA LEU A 82 7.87 -5.55 -15.21
C LEU A 82 8.07 -4.15 -14.61
N GLY A 83 7.25 -3.83 -13.61
CA GLY A 83 7.34 -2.58 -12.88
C GLY A 83 8.44 -2.58 -11.83
N GLN A 84 8.78 -1.38 -11.37
CA GLN A 84 9.47 -1.22 -10.09
C GLN A 84 8.49 -1.53 -8.98
N ILE A 85 8.78 -2.59 -8.23
CA ILE A 85 7.97 -2.98 -7.07
C ILE A 85 8.40 -2.14 -5.87
N VAL A 86 7.39 -1.56 -5.22
CA VAL A 86 7.48 -0.87 -3.94
C VAL A 86 6.56 -1.61 -2.97
N ILE A 87 7.07 -2.04 -1.83
CA ILE A 87 6.28 -2.72 -0.80
C ILE A 87 6.16 -1.80 0.41
N LYS A 88 4.94 -1.61 0.89
CA LYS A 88 4.67 -0.94 2.17
C LYS A 88 4.23 -1.98 3.20
N PRO A 89 5.12 -2.41 4.11
CA PRO A 89 4.78 -3.32 5.17
C PRO A 89 3.70 -2.75 6.10
N HIS A 90 2.76 -3.57 6.56
CA HIS A 90 1.84 -3.17 7.62
C HIS A 90 2.57 -3.28 8.97
N PRO A 91 2.42 -2.31 9.90
CA PRO A 91 3.22 -2.25 11.13
C PRO A 91 2.98 -3.41 12.11
N ARG A 92 1.91 -4.19 11.91
CA ARG A 92 1.59 -5.41 12.67
C ARG A 92 1.90 -6.71 11.93
N ASP A 93 2.45 -6.62 10.72
CA ASP A 93 2.91 -7.80 10.00
C ASP A 93 4.28 -8.23 10.55
N LEU A 94 4.43 -9.53 10.79
CA LEU A 94 5.64 -10.12 11.36
C LEU A 94 6.58 -10.68 10.29
N LEU A 95 6.19 -10.66 9.02
CA LEU A 95 7.06 -11.07 7.92
C LEU A 95 8.18 -10.03 7.71
N ASP A 96 9.42 -10.49 7.63
CA ASP A 96 10.59 -9.63 7.38
C ASP A 96 10.72 -9.31 5.88
N TYR A 97 10.07 -8.24 5.45
CA TYR A 97 10.06 -7.84 4.03
C TYR A 97 11.42 -7.40 3.50
N GLU A 98 12.30 -6.84 4.34
CA GLU A 98 13.65 -6.45 3.92
C GLU A 98 14.48 -7.69 3.58
N LYS A 99 14.32 -8.78 4.33
CA LYS A 99 14.99 -10.04 4.06
C LYS A 99 14.35 -10.82 2.91
N GLU A 100 13.02 -10.96 2.91
CA GLU A 100 12.33 -11.87 1.99
C GLU A 100 12.10 -11.27 0.59
N PHE A 101 12.19 -9.94 0.45
CA PHE A 101 11.97 -9.21 -0.81
C PHE A 101 13.04 -8.13 -1.03
N SER A 102 14.30 -8.44 -0.69
CA SER A 102 15.45 -7.51 -0.73
C SER A 102 15.72 -6.86 -2.10
N GLU A 103 15.20 -7.44 -3.18
CA GLU A 103 15.27 -6.93 -4.55
C GLU A 103 14.28 -5.79 -4.84
N HIS A 104 13.37 -5.49 -3.91
CA HIS A 104 12.32 -4.48 -4.06
C HIS A 104 12.56 -3.28 -3.15
N ILE A 105 11.87 -2.17 -3.44
CA ILE A 105 11.90 -1.00 -2.56
C ILE A 105 10.97 -1.27 -1.39
N ILE A 106 11.52 -1.49 -0.19
CA ILE A 106 10.75 -1.66 1.03
C ILE A 106 10.61 -0.31 1.74
N LEU A 107 9.38 0.08 2.07
CA LEU A 107 9.08 1.30 2.81
C LEU A 107 9.04 1.02 4.31
N ASP A 108 9.22 2.07 5.12
CA ASP A 108 8.98 1.98 6.56
C ASP A 108 7.50 1.62 6.85
N SER A 109 7.30 0.69 7.78
CA SER A 109 5.98 0.17 8.14
C SER A 109 5.14 1.12 9.00
N HIS A 110 5.76 2.05 9.73
CA HIS A 110 5.13 2.79 10.82
C HIS A 110 4.33 4.02 10.37
N PHE A 111 4.60 4.55 9.17
CA PHE A 111 3.84 5.70 8.69
C PHE A 111 2.51 5.27 8.03
N PRO A 112 1.41 6.03 8.17
CA PRO A 112 0.16 5.74 7.46
C PRO A 112 0.32 5.81 5.93
N MET A 113 -0.35 4.95 5.15
CA MET A 113 -0.21 4.94 3.69
C MET A 113 -0.60 6.28 3.04
N GLU A 114 -1.48 7.06 3.67
CA GLU A 114 -1.93 8.37 3.21
C GLU A 114 -0.79 9.39 3.07
N ILE A 115 0.30 9.23 3.84
CA ILE A 115 1.48 10.10 3.73
C ILE A 115 2.12 10.00 2.34
N LEU A 116 1.92 8.91 1.60
CA LEU A 116 2.39 8.77 0.22
C LEU A 116 1.83 9.88 -0.70
N ASN A 117 0.63 10.39 -0.41
CA ASN A 117 0.04 11.50 -1.16
C ASN A 117 0.79 12.83 -0.99
N PHE A 118 1.57 12.98 0.10
CA PHE A 118 2.26 14.23 0.44
C PHE A 118 3.72 14.28 -0.02
N ILE A 119 4.28 13.15 -0.44
CA ILE A 119 5.69 13.06 -0.84
C ILE A 119 5.91 13.14 -2.35
N GLY A 120 4.85 13.41 -3.12
CA GLY A 120 4.92 13.42 -4.59
C GLY A 120 5.14 12.04 -5.19
N ALA A 121 4.75 10.97 -4.49
CA ALA A 121 4.74 9.63 -5.05
C ALA A 121 3.72 9.57 -6.20
N GLU A 122 4.01 8.74 -7.20
CA GLU A 122 3.08 8.39 -8.27
C GLU A 122 3.20 6.89 -8.53
N PHE A 123 2.08 6.18 -8.42
CA PHE A 123 1.98 4.75 -8.66
C PHE A 123 1.09 4.50 -9.86
N ASP A 124 1.55 3.66 -10.78
CA ASP A 124 0.74 3.21 -11.91
C ASP A 124 -0.30 2.20 -11.44
N ARG A 125 0.03 1.38 -10.43
CA ARG A 125 -0.89 0.44 -9.79
C ARG A 125 -0.62 0.33 -8.29
N VAL A 126 -1.69 0.23 -7.51
CA VAL A 126 -1.67 -0.22 -6.11
C VAL A 126 -2.39 -1.55 -6.03
N VAL A 127 -1.81 -2.53 -5.35
CA VAL A 127 -2.40 -3.86 -5.13
C VAL A 127 -2.50 -4.14 -3.65
N THR A 128 -3.65 -4.67 -3.23
CA THR A 128 -3.94 -4.96 -1.82
C THR A 128 -5.02 -6.04 -1.69
N VAL A 129 -5.07 -6.71 -0.54
CA VAL A 129 -6.08 -7.73 -0.25
C VAL A 129 -7.27 -7.13 0.48
N TYR A 130 -7.07 -6.60 1.68
CA TYR A 130 -8.14 -6.10 2.54
C TYR A 130 -8.04 -4.62 2.92
N THR A 131 -6.88 -4.02 2.75
CA THR A 131 -6.68 -2.60 2.96
C THR A 131 -7.45 -1.82 1.90
N VAL A 132 -8.22 -0.83 2.32
CA VAL A 132 -9.00 0.01 1.39
C VAL A 132 -8.11 1.15 0.86
N PRO A 133 -7.68 1.13 -0.41
CA PRO A 133 -6.79 2.13 -1.00
C PRO A 133 -7.54 3.38 -1.50
N SER A 134 -8.79 3.63 -1.08
CA SER A 134 -9.57 4.80 -1.55
C SER A 134 -8.84 6.11 -1.24
N SER A 135 -8.17 6.18 -0.09
CA SER A 135 -7.35 7.29 0.39
C SER A 135 -6.05 7.53 -0.40
N ILE A 136 -5.63 6.61 -1.27
CA ILE A 136 -4.37 6.72 -2.02
C ILE A 136 -4.68 7.44 -3.33
N HIS A 137 -4.49 8.75 -3.35
CA HIS A 137 -4.79 9.60 -4.50
C HIS A 137 -3.66 9.62 -5.53
N CYS A 138 -2.46 9.19 -5.11
CA CYS A 138 -1.28 9.07 -5.96
C CYS A 138 -1.24 7.79 -6.83
N ALA A 139 -2.37 7.13 -7.08
CA ALA A 139 -2.44 5.86 -7.81
C ALA A 139 -3.36 5.97 -9.05
N LYS A 140 -2.88 5.52 -10.21
CA LYS A 140 -3.68 5.48 -11.46
C LYS A 140 -4.65 4.29 -11.50
N GLU A 141 -4.21 3.14 -11.01
CA GLU A 141 -5.01 1.92 -10.90
C GLU A 141 -4.96 1.39 -9.47
N LYS A 142 -6.09 0.89 -8.97
CA LYS A 142 -6.21 0.25 -7.66
C LYS A 142 -6.82 -1.13 -7.84
N VAL A 143 -6.08 -2.15 -7.44
CA VAL A 143 -6.48 -3.56 -7.49
C VAL A 143 -6.74 -4.03 -6.06
N TYR A 144 -7.99 -4.40 -5.80
CA TYR A 144 -8.44 -4.95 -4.53
C TYR A 144 -8.78 -6.43 -4.73
N LEU A 145 -8.07 -7.31 -4.05
CA LEU A 145 -8.12 -8.75 -4.31
C LEU A 145 -9.17 -9.48 -3.47
N GLY A 146 -9.38 -9.06 -2.22
CA GLY A 146 -10.43 -9.61 -1.35
C GLY A 146 -10.34 -11.13 -1.09
N ASN A 147 -11.49 -11.74 -0.81
CA ASN A 147 -11.54 -13.16 -0.41
C ASN A 147 -11.14 -14.13 -1.52
N GLU A 148 -11.46 -13.83 -2.79
CA GLU A 148 -11.14 -14.73 -3.91
C GLU A 148 -9.63 -15.02 -3.98
N TRP A 149 -8.81 -14.07 -3.54
CA TRP A 149 -7.38 -14.26 -3.41
C TRP A 149 -6.98 -15.08 -2.18
N MET A 150 -7.63 -14.84 -1.03
CA MET A 150 -7.33 -15.53 0.23
C MET A 150 -7.75 -17.00 0.22
N ASP A 151 -8.81 -17.36 -0.52
CA ASP A 151 -9.28 -18.74 -0.71
C ASP A 151 -8.17 -19.67 -1.27
N ARG A 152 -7.13 -19.10 -1.88
CA ARG A 152 -5.98 -19.83 -2.44
C ARG A 152 -4.92 -20.22 -1.40
N TYR A 153 -4.95 -19.61 -0.22
CA TYR A 153 -3.86 -19.69 0.77
C TYR A 153 -4.28 -20.23 2.12
N GLU A 154 -5.55 -20.08 2.49
CA GLU A 154 -6.08 -20.60 3.74
C GLU A 154 -7.55 -20.99 3.61
N ASP A 155 -8.06 -21.75 4.58
CA ASP A 155 -9.46 -22.16 4.58
C ASP A 155 -10.40 -20.93 4.61
N PRO A 156 -11.39 -20.83 3.71
CA PRO A 156 -12.31 -19.69 3.63
C PRO A 156 -13.01 -19.34 4.96
N SER A 157 -13.20 -20.33 5.85
CA SER A 157 -13.78 -20.11 7.17
C SER A 157 -12.93 -19.20 8.08
N LEU A 158 -11.62 -19.07 7.81
CA LEU A 158 -10.69 -18.25 8.58
C LEU A 158 -10.84 -16.75 8.30
N HIS A 159 -11.32 -16.38 7.11
CA HIS A 159 -11.51 -14.98 6.70
C HIS A 159 -12.96 -14.64 6.27
N ALA A 160 -13.92 -15.53 6.53
CA ALA A 160 -15.34 -15.33 6.22
C ALA A 160 -15.98 -14.08 6.86
N LYS A 161 -15.35 -13.50 7.90
CA LYS A 161 -15.88 -12.34 8.65
C LYS A 161 -15.28 -11.00 8.24
N VAL A 162 -14.43 -10.95 7.22
CA VAL A 162 -13.81 -9.69 6.78
C VAL A 162 -14.88 -8.81 6.12
N SER A 163 -15.20 -7.67 6.74
CA SER A 163 -16.34 -6.81 6.35
C SER A 163 -16.20 -6.14 4.99
N ASN A 164 -14.97 -5.97 4.51
CA ASN A 164 -14.65 -5.24 3.28
C ASN A 164 -14.34 -6.18 2.10
N ALA A 165 -14.46 -7.50 2.31
CA ALA A 165 -14.02 -8.54 1.38
C ALA A 165 -14.58 -8.45 -0.06
N SER A 166 -15.75 -7.83 -0.24
CA SER A 166 -16.43 -7.73 -1.54
C SER A 166 -16.34 -6.33 -2.15
N MET A 167 -15.48 -5.45 -1.64
CA MET A 167 -15.31 -4.11 -2.18
C MET A 167 -14.79 -4.17 -3.62
N LYS A 168 -15.56 -3.60 -4.55
CA LYS A 168 -15.08 -3.28 -5.90
C LYS A 168 -14.60 -1.85 -5.89
N ILE A 169 -13.32 -1.65 -6.20
CA ILE A 169 -12.76 -0.30 -6.34
C ILE A 169 -12.89 0.06 -7.80
N SER A 170 -13.79 1.01 -8.09
CA SER A 170 -13.87 1.62 -9.40
C SER A 170 -12.64 2.51 -9.63
N LYS A 171 -12.13 2.48 -10.88
CA LYS A 171 -11.09 3.40 -11.37
C LYS A 171 -11.45 4.85 -11.12
#